data_AF-A0A418PZA0-F1
#
_entry.id   AF-A0A418PZA0-F1
#
_cell.length_a   1.000
_cell.length_b   1.000
_cell.length_c   1.000
_cell.angle_alpha   90.00
_cell.angle_beta   90.00
_cell.angle_gamma   90.00
#
_symmetry.space_group_name_H-M   'P 1'
#
loop_
_entity.id
_entity.type
_entity.pdbx_description
1 polymer ?
#
loop_
_entity_poly.entity_id
_entity_poly.type
_entity_poly.pdbx_seq_one_letter_code
_entity_poly.pdbx_strand_id
1 'polypeptide(L)'
;MADQEHDLTAQQMLEAQQALDVAAFNGILSLAIVLRKRSLLSDLETRNLHDIMSKPLSLEGNANNPVVQDAQQNLDHLFALLLKRR
;
A
#
# COMPACT_ATOMS: atom_id res chain seq x y z
N MET A 1 39.95 -2.93 1.37
CA MET A 1 38.70 -2.55 2.06
C MET A 1 38.37 -1.16 1.59
N ALA A 2 37.41 -1.05 0.68
CA ALA A 2 36.87 0.23 0.23
C ALA A 2 35.36 0.03 0.21
N ASP A 3 34.70 0.38 1.31
CA ASP A 3 33.25 0.52 1.35
C ASP A 3 32.91 1.70 0.43
N GLN A 4 32.60 1.38 -0.83
CA GLN A 4 31.86 2.30 -1.68
C GLN A 4 30.43 2.34 -1.13
N GLU A 5 30.18 3.21 -0.15
CA GLU A 5 28.81 3.65 0.16
C GLU A 5 28.17 4.07 -1.16
N HIS A 6 27.21 3.26 -1.62
CA HIS A 6 26.44 3.56 -2.81
C HIS A 6 25.51 4.72 -2.47
N ASP A 7 26.01 5.95 -2.63
CA ASP A 7 25.17 7.15 -2.62
C ASP A 7 24.16 7.03 -3.76
N LEU A 8 22.94 6.65 -3.39
CA LEU A 8 21.82 6.53 -4.32
C LEU A 8 21.51 7.93 -4.86
N THR A 9 21.40 8.04 -6.18
CA THR A 9 20.87 9.28 -6.77
C THR A 9 19.46 9.54 -6.25
N ALA A 10 19.01 10.81 -6.20
CA ALA A 10 17.67 11.16 -5.72
C ALA A 10 16.55 10.39 -6.47
N GLN A 11 16.78 10.09 -7.75
CA GLN A 11 15.88 9.25 -8.55
C GLN A 11 15.87 7.80 -8.07
N GLN A 12 17.03 7.19 -7.79
CA GLN A 12 17.11 5.84 -7.24
C GLN A 12 16.52 5.74 -5.83
N MET A 13 16.65 6.79 -5.00
CA MET A 13 15.97 6.85 -3.71
C MET A 13 14.44 6.90 -3.88
N LEU A 14 13.94 7.70 -4.82
CA LEU A 14 12.51 7.77 -5.13
C LEU A 14 11.96 6.43 -5.62
N GLU A 15 12.66 5.78 -6.55
CA GLU A 15 12.29 4.47 -7.10
C GLU A 15 12.35 3.37 -6.03
N ALA A 16 13.38 3.38 -5.18
CA ALA A 16 13.48 2.45 -4.05
C ALA A 16 12.36 2.68 -3.02
N GLN A 17 12.00 3.93 -2.76
CA GLN A 17 10.90 4.28 -1.86
C GLN A 17 9.54 3.85 -2.43
N GLN A 18 9.32 4.07 -3.73
CA GLN A 18 8.13 3.56 -4.42
C GLN A 18 8.06 2.03 -4.39
N ALA A 19 9.18 1.33 -4.61
CA ALA A 19 9.23 -0.13 -4.54
C ALA A 19 8.95 -0.65 -3.12
N LEU A 20 9.45 0.05 -2.09
CA LEU A 20 9.18 -0.25 -0.69
C LEU A 20 7.70 -0.04 -0.33
N ASP A 21 7.11 1.06 -0.79
CA ASP A 21 5.69 1.36 -0.55
C ASP A 21 4.80 0.32 -1.23
N VAL A 22 5.08 -0.06 -2.48
CA VAL A 22 4.37 -1.13 -3.20
C VAL A 22 4.52 -2.49 -2.49
N ALA A 23 5.72 -2.82 -2.00
CA ALA A 23 5.95 -4.06 -1.26
C ALA A 23 5.20 -4.09 0.09
N ALA A 24 5.19 -2.97 0.81
CA ALA A 24 4.45 -2.83 2.07
C ALA A 24 2.93 -2.96 1.85
N PHE A 25 2.39 -2.28 0.83
CA PHE A 25 0.97 -2.40 0.47
C PHE A 25 0.59 -3.82 0.09
N ASN A 26 1.39 -4.49 -0.74
CA ASN A 26 1.16 -5.87 -1.15
C ASN A 26 1.25 -6.86 0.04
N GLY A 27 2.17 -6.62 0.97
CA GLY A 27 2.31 -7.42 2.19
C GLY A 27 1.07 -7.32 3.10
N ILE A 28 0.62 -6.10 3.38
CA ILE A 28 -0.56 -5.85 4.23
C ILE A 28 -1.82 -6.43 3.58
N LEU A 29 -1.99 -6.24 2.27
CA LEU A 29 -3.12 -6.80 1.56
C LEU A 29 -3.12 -8.34 1.57
N SER A 30 -1.96 -8.96 1.38
CA SER A 30 -1.83 -10.42 1.44
C SER A 30 -2.20 -10.96 2.82
N LEU A 31 -1.79 -10.26 3.89
CA LEU A 31 -2.19 -10.60 5.26
C LEU A 31 -3.70 -10.45 5.44
N ALA A 32 -4.30 -9.36 4.98
CA ALA A 32 -5.74 -9.12 5.06
C ALA A 32 -6.54 -10.24 4.35
N ILE A 33 -6.09 -10.68 3.16
CA ILE A 33 -6.67 -11.83 2.45
C ILE A 33 -6.65 -13.10 3.30
N VAL A 34 -5.51 -13.43 3.91
CA VAL A 34 -5.35 -14.64 4.74
C VAL A 34 -6.22 -14.57 6.00
N LEU A 35 -6.23 -13.44 6.69
CA LEU A 35 -7.00 -13.25 7.92
C LEU A 35 -8.50 -13.35 7.64
N ARG A 36 -8.98 -12.72 6.56
CA ARG A 36 -10.39 -12.76 6.17
C ARG A 36 -10.84 -14.17 5.76
N LYS A 37 -10.02 -14.92 5.02
CA LYS A 37 -10.27 -16.35 4.72
C LYS A 37 -10.39 -17.22 5.98
N ARG A 38 -9.73 -16.82 7.07
CA ARG A 38 -9.78 -17.52 8.37
C ARG A 38 -10.87 -16.96 9.30
N SER A 39 -11.72 -16.05 8.82
CA SER A 39 -12.71 -15.33 9.64
C SER A 39 -12.11 -14.57 10.83
N LEU A 40 -10.83 -14.18 10.71
CA LEU A 40 -10.10 -13.39 11.71
C LEU A 40 -10.15 -11.89 11.43
N LEU A 41 -10.87 -11.50 10.38
CA LEU A 41 -11.02 -10.10 9.98
C LEU A 41 -12.44 -9.91 9.47
N SER A 42 -13.22 -9.14 10.22
CA SER A 42 -14.61 -8.80 9.91
C SER A 42 -14.69 -7.77 8.78
N ASP A 43 -15.90 -7.55 8.26
CA ASP A 43 -16.16 -6.48 7.28
C ASP A 43 -15.79 -5.10 7.83
N LEU A 44 -16.02 -4.86 9.13
CA LEU A 44 -15.66 -3.60 9.79
C LEU A 44 -14.14 -3.43 9.88
N GLU A 45 -13.42 -4.45 10.34
CA GLU A 45 -11.96 -4.40 10.42
C GLU A 45 -11.31 -4.27 9.04
N THR A 46 -11.93 -4.87 8.02
CA THR A 46 -11.47 -4.75 6.62
C THR A 46 -11.57 -3.31 6.14
N ARG A 47 -12.69 -2.62 6.44
CA ARG A 47 -12.87 -1.20 6.11
C ARG A 47 -11.93 -0.29 6.89
N ASN A 48 -11.77 -0.53 8.19
CA ASN A 48 -10.83 0.24 9.00
C ASN A 48 -9.39 0.11 8.49
N LEU A 49 -8.99 -1.08 8.05
CA LEU A 49 -7.67 -1.30 7.44
C LEU A 49 -7.54 -0.53 6.12
N HIS A 50 -8.58 -0.52 5.29
CA HIS A 50 -8.61 0.28 4.05
C HIS A 50 -8.44 1.77 4.32
N ASP A 51 -9.14 2.31 5.32
CA ASP A 51 -9.05 3.72 5.72
C ASP A 51 -7.64 4.08 6.19
N ILE A 52 -7.03 3.22 7.02
CA ILE A 52 -5.65 3.40 7.51
C ILE A 52 -4.67 3.42 6.33
N MET A 53 -4.81 2.49 5.38
CA MET A 53 -3.92 2.39 4.22
C MET A 53 -4.13 3.52 3.20
N SER A 54 -5.33 4.06 3.09
CA SER A 54 -5.66 5.17 2.18
C SER A 54 -5.23 6.54 2.70
N LYS A 55 -5.12 6.70 4.02
CA LYS A 55 -4.84 7.99 4.66
C LYS A 55 -3.51 8.64 4.20
N PRO A 56 -2.37 7.92 4.07
CA PRO A 56 -1.14 8.51 3.55
C PRO A 56 -1.25 8.96 2.09
N LEU A 57 -2.04 8.24 1.28
CA LEU A 57 -2.25 8.55 -0.15
C LEU A 57 -3.15 9.79 -0.33
N SER A 58 -4.04 10.05 0.64
CA SER A 58 -4.99 11.17 0.63
C SER A 58 -4.43 12.50 1.13
N LEU A 59 -3.14 12.58 1.47
CA LEU A 59 -2.50 13.81 1.94
C LEU A 59 -2.45 14.85 0.81
N GLU A 60 -2.62 16.14 1.13
CA GLU A 60 -2.67 17.22 0.13
C GLU A 60 -1.44 17.27 -0.78
N GLY A 61 -0.25 16.95 -0.25
CA GLY A 61 0.99 16.88 -1.02
C GLY A 61 0.99 15.79 -2.11
N ASN A 62 0.10 14.81 -2.01
CA ASN A 62 -0.02 13.69 -2.93
C ASN A 62 -1.18 13.85 -3.92
N ALA A 63 -2.06 14.83 -3.73
CA ALA A 63 -3.31 14.97 -4.48
C ALA A 63 -3.10 15.11 -6.00
N ASN A 64 -2.00 15.73 -6.43
CA ASN A 64 -1.66 15.94 -7.84
C ASN A 64 -0.66 14.91 -8.39
N ASN A 65 -0.30 13.88 -7.62
CA ASN A 65 0.65 12.86 -8.06
C ASN A 65 -0.11 11.70 -8.75
N PRO A 66 0.04 11.51 -10.08
CA PRO A 66 -0.68 10.48 -10.80
C PRO A 66 -0.34 9.06 -10.35
N VAL A 67 0.89 8.83 -9.85
CA VAL A 67 1.31 7.53 -9.30
C VAL A 67 0.56 7.22 -8.00
N VAL A 68 0.36 8.23 -7.15
CA VAL A 68 -0.41 8.07 -5.90
C VAL A 68 -1.88 7.83 -6.19
N GLN A 69 -2.44 8.50 -7.21
CA GLN A 69 -3.82 8.26 -7.64
C GLN A 69 -4.04 6.83 -8.15
N ASP A 70 -3.11 6.30 -8.95
CA ASP A 70 -3.16 4.90 -9.41
C ASP A 70 -3.05 3.91 -8.24
N ALA A 71 -2.15 4.17 -7.29
CA ALA A 71 -2.02 3.36 -6.07
C ALA A 71 -3.31 3.36 -5.23
N GLN A 72 -3.94 4.52 -5.05
CA GLN A 72 -5.22 4.64 -4.34
C GLN A 72 -6.34 3.86 -5.04
N GLN A 73 -6.46 3.98 -6.37
CA GLN A 73 -7.47 3.23 -7.14
C GLN A 73 -7.27 1.72 -7.03
N ASN A 74 -6.01 1.26 -7.12
CA ASN A 74 -5.68 -0.15 -6.95
C ASN A 74 -6.02 -0.64 -5.54
N LEU A 75 -5.71 0.15 -4.51
CA LEU A 75 -6.05 -0.16 -3.13
C LEU A 75 -7.57 -0.30 -2.95
N ASP A 76 -8.35 0.68 -3.45
CA ASP A 76 -9.81 0.68 -3.37
C ASP A 76 -10.42 -0.56 -4.05
N HIS A 77 -9.91 -0.91 -5.23
CA HIS A 77 -10.36 -2.09 -5.97
C HIS A 77 -10.13 -3.38 -5.17
N LEU A 78 -8.95 -3.54 -4.59
CA LEU A 78 -8.57 -4.75 -3.86
C LEU A 78 -9.38 -4.92 -2.57
N PHE A 79 -9.62 -3.83 -1.83
CA PHE A 79 -10.46 -3.86 -0.64
C PHE A 79 -11.94 -4.09 -0.96
N ALA A 80 -12.44 -3.57 -2.10
CA ALA A 80 -13.77 -3.91 -2.59
C ALA A 80 -13.92 -5.39 -2.91
N LEU A 81 -12.90 -6.02 -3.52
CA LEU A 81 -12.88 -7.47 -3.77
C LEU A 81 -12.86 -8.29 -2.48
N LEU A 82 -12.11 -7.83 -1.47
CA LEU A 82 -12.12 -8.45 -0.16
C LEU A 82 -13.52 -8.42 0.43
N LEU A 83 -14.16 -7.26 0.49
CA LEU A 83 -15.50 -7.07 1.06
C LEU A 83 -16.60 -7.84 0.33
N LYS A 84 -16.46 -8.07 -0.98
CA LYS A 84 -17.43 -8.84 -1.79
C LYS A 84 -17.32 -10.35 -1.62
N ARG A 85 -16.15 -10.89 -1.25
CA ARG A 85 -16.02 -12.32 -0.90
C ARG A 85 -16.65 -12.57 0.47
N ARG A 86 -17.81 -13.23 0.46
CA ARG A 86 -18.37 -13.98 1.58
C ARG A 86 -18.41 -15.45 1.21
#